data_AF-A0A5N7BTY8-F1
#
_entry.id   AF-A0A5N7BTY8-F1
#
_cell.length_a   1.000
_cell.length_b   1.000
_cell.length_c   1.000
_cell.angle_alpha   90.00
_cell.angle_beta   90.00
_cell.angle_gamma   90.00
#
_symmetry.space_group_name_H-M   'P 1'
#
loop_
_entity.id
_entity.type
_entity.pdbx_description
1 polymer ?
#
loop_
_entity_poly.entity_id
_entity_poly.type
_entity_poly.pdbx_seq_one_letter_code
_entity_poly.pdbx_strand_id
1 'polypeptide(L)'
;MPAPTEVQSATLKKFLQGWETITAESWTGLWSDNCTQQFLPFSLGLPPKSREEVLQTLPKLLSVLRDWKLDIHHVVHDTILPIARLQSMRPLQQTRSLGISME
;
A
#
# COMPACT_ATOMS: atom_id res chain seq x y z
N MET A 1 1.51 21.86 -13.13
CA MET A 1 2.35 21.11 -14.09
C MET A 1 2.47 19.69 -13.55
N PRO A 2 1.99 18.65 -14.27
CA PRO A 2 2.19 17.28 -13.83
C PRO A 2 3.68 17.00 -13.65
N ALA A 3 4.04 16.27 -12.60
CA ALA A 3 5.42 15.92 -12.35
C ALA A 3 5.95 15.04 -13.49
N PRO A 4 7.15 15.30 -14.04
CA PRO A 4 7.77 14.41 -15.01
C PRO A 4 7.82 12.97 -14.48
N THR A 5 7.71 11.98 -15.36
CA THR A 5 7.74 10.55 -15.00
C THR A 5 8.90 10.22 -14.05
N GLU A 6 10.07 10.81 -14.29
CA GLU A 6 11.25 10.64 -13.44
C GLU A 6 11.01 11.05 -11.97
N VAL A 7 10.33 12.18 -11.73
CA VAL A 7 10.01 12.67 -10.39
C VAL A 7 8.98 11.75 -9.71
N GLN A 8 8.00 11.26 -10.46
CA GLN A 8 7.03 10.30 -9.95
C GLN A 8 7.71 8.97 -9.57
N SER A 9 8.59 8.45 -10.43
CA SER A 9 9.36 7.23 -10.20
C SER A 9 10.27 7.35 -8.99
N ALA A 10 10.97 8.47 -8.85
CA ALA A 10 11.84 8.72 -7.71
C ALA A 10 11.05 8.79 -6.39
N THR A 11 9.91 9.48 -6.40
CA THR A 11 9.02 9.57 -5.23
C THR A 11 8.46 8.20 -4.85
N LEU A 12 7.97 7.45 -5.85
CA LEU A 12 7.42 6.11 -5.65
C LEU A 12 8.48 5.14 -5.12
N LYS A 13 9.70 5.18 -5.67
CA LYS A 13 10.81 4.35 -5.20
C LYS A 13 11.12 4.61 -3.72
N LYS A 14 11.20 5.88 -3.31
CA LYS A 14 11.41 6.25 -1.90
C LYS A 14 10.26 5.79 -1.01
N PHE A 15 9.02 5.93 -1.49
CA PHE A 15 7.85 5.45 -0.75
C PHE A 15 7.91 3.95 -0.52
N LEU A 16 8.21 3.17 -1.56
CA LEU A 16 8.31 1.72 -1.48
C LEU A 16 9.50 1.25 -0.61
N GLN A 17 10.64 1.93 -0.68
CA GLN A 17 11.78 1.66 0.20
C GLN A 17 11.40 1.85 1.67
N GLY A 18 10.56 2.85 1.98
CA GLY A 18 10.05 3.05 3.33
C GLY A 18 9.21 1.88 3.84
N TRP A 19 8.62 1.09 2.94
CA TRP A 19 7.88 -0.09 3.35
C TRP A 19 8.83 -1.20 3.82
N GLU A 20 10.09 -1.31 3.39
CA GLU A 20 10.98 -2.39 3.88
C GLU A 20 11.26 -2.31 5.39
N THR A 21 11.29 -1.10 5.96
CA THR A 21 11.57 -0.87 7.38
C THR A 21 10.33 -0.69 8.26
N ILE A 22 9.18 -0.39 7.64
CA ILE A 22 7.89 0.03 8.26
C ILE A 22 8.04 0.70 9.63
N THR A 23 8.46 1.97 9.64
CA THR A 23 8.34 2.87 10.78
C THR A 23 7.28 3.93 10.50
N ALA A 24 6.83 4.65 11.54
CA ALA A 24 5.94 5.80 11.38
C ALA A 24 6.46 6.85 10.40
N GLU A 25 7.76 7.11 10.46
CA GLU A 25 8.46 8.03 9.58
C GLU A 25 8.56 7.47 8.16
N SER A 26 8.92 6.20 8.00
CA SER A 26 9.03 5.61 6.66
C SER A 26 7.69 5.47 5.95
N TRP A 27 6.59 5.34 6.72
CA TRP A 27 5.23 5.23 6.21
C TRP A 27 4.63 6.57 5.76
N THR A 28 4.83 7.62 6.55
CA THR A 28 4.15 8.93 6.37
C THR A 28 5.10 10.08 6.00
N GLY A 29 6.40 9.87 5.99
CA GLY A 29 7.40 10.94 5.81
C GLY A 29 7.40 11.61 4.43
N LEU A 30 6.81 10.96 3.42
CA LEU A 30 6.66 11.52 2.07
C LEU A 30 5.28 12.14 1.81
N TRP A 31 4.42 12.18 2.82
CA TRP A 31 3.05 12.68 2.66
C TRP A 31 3.05 14.21 2.72
N SER A 32 2.25 14.84 1.87
CA SER A 32 1.88 16.24 2.05
C SER A 32 0.98 16.40 3.27
N ASP A 33 0.91 17.62 3.83
CA ASP A 33 0.15 17.89 5.06
C ASP A 33 -1.35 17.54 4.94
N ASN A 34 -1.91 17.58 3.73
CA ASN A 34 -3.30 17.27 3.44
C ASN A 34 -3.51 15.86 2.83
N CYS A 35 -2.47 15.03 2.79
CA CYS A 35 -2.57 13.68 2.24
C CYS A 35 -3.47 12.80 3.12
N THR A 36 -4.33 12.00 2.49
CA THR A 36 -5.19 11.04 3.18
C THR A 36 -4.95 9.63 2.63
N GLN A 37 -5.12 8.63 3.49
CA GLN A 37 -5.08 7.22 3.11
C GLN A 37 -6.49 6.67 3.01
N GLN A 38 -6.84 6.17 1.82
CA GLN A 38 -8.10 5.48 1.58
C GLN A 38 -7.85 3.98 1.45
N PHE A 39 -8.58 3.18 2.23
CA PHE A 39 -8.58 1.73 2.06
C PHE A 39 -9.49 1.29 0.93
N LEU A 40 -9.03 0.29 0.19
CA LEU A 40 -9.76 -0.37 -0.88
C LEU A 40 -10.01 -1.84 -0.51
N PRO A 41 -11.05 -2.48 -1.08
CA PRO A 41 -12.06 -1.90 -1.97
C PRO A 41 -13.00 -0.92 -1.25
N PHE A 42 -13.59 0.03 -1.99
CA PHE A 42 -14.54 1.01 -1.43
C PHE A 42 -15.76 0.37 -0.75
N SER A 43 -16.11 -0.85 -1.14
CA SER A 43 -17.19 -1.64 -0.52
C SER A 43 -16.95 -1.92 0.97
N LEU A 44 -15.73 -1.74 1.47
CA LEU A 44 -15.44 -1.83 2.91
C LEU A 44 -16.06 -0.67 3.72
N GLY A 45 -16.53 0.41 3.07
CA GLY A 45 -17.19 1.53 3.73
C GLY A 45 -16.28 2.30 4.69
N LEU A 46 -14.96 2.12 4.60
CA LEU A 46 -14.00 2.81 5.47
C LEU A 46 -13.77 4.24 4.94
N PRO A 47 -13.89 5.27 5.79
CA PRO A 47 -13.58 6.64 5.40
C PRO A 47 -12.07 6.81 5.14
N PRO A 48 -11.67 7.83 4.35
CA PRO A 48 -10.27 8.22 4.25
C PRO A 48 -9.74 8.62 5.63
N LYS A 49 -8.50 8.22 5.94
CA LYS A 49 -7.81 8.57 7.18
C LYS A 49 -6.79 9.67 6.96
N SER A 50 -6.71 10.61 7.90
CA SER A 50 -5.64 11.60 7.95
C SER A 50 -4.30 10.95 8.33
N ARG A 51 -3.21 11.71 8.17
CA ARG A 51 -1.88 11.29 8.61
C ARG A 51 -1.85 10.96 10.10
N GLU A 52 -2.49 11.79 10.92
CA GLU A 52 -2.55 11.63 12.39
C GLU A 52 -3.28 10.33 12.76
N GLU A 53 -4.42 10.05 12.13
CA GLU A 53 -5.20 8.82 12.36
C GLU A 53 -4.41 7.56 11.93
N VAL A 54 -3.63 7.66 10.85
CA VAL A 54 -2.75 6.58 10.40
C VAL A 54 -1.64 6.36 11.42
N LEU A 55 -0.98 7.40 11.91
CA LEU A 55 0.07 7.31 12.93
C LEU A 55 -0.43 6.70 14.24
N GLN A 56 -1.69 6.92 14.61
CA GLN A 56 -2.30 6.28 15.79
C GLN A 56 -2.56 4.78 15.58
N THR A 57 -2.91 4.37 14.35
CA THR A 57 -3.28 2.97 14.06
C THR A 57 -2.10 2.10 13.63
N LEU A 58 -1.05 2.71 13.08
CA LEU A 58 0.13 2.03 12.57
C LEU A 58 0.85 1.15 13.61
N PRO A 59 1.05 1.54 14.89
CA PRO A 59 1.68 0.68 15.89
C PRO A 59 0.92 -0.64 16.10
N LYS A 60 -0.42 -0.59 16.03
CA LYS A 60 -1.25 -1.79 16.16
C LYS A 60 -1.09 -2.70 14.95
N LEU A 61 -1.07 -2.12 13.76
CA LEU A 61 -0.81 -2.84 12.50
C LEU A 61 0.57 -3.51 12.52
N LEU A 62 1.59 -2.79 12.98
CA LEU A 62 2.96 -3.30 13.13
C LEU A 62 3.10 -4.41 14.17
N SER A 63 2.28 -4.38 15.23
CA SER A 63 2.30 -5.45 16.24
C SER A 63 1.85 -6.82 15.72
N VAL A 64 1.12 -6.85 14.59
CA VAL A 64 0.56 -8.09 14.03
C VAL A 64 1.23 -8.51 12.71
N LEU A 65 1.82 -7.58 11.96
CA LEU A 65 2.58 -7.87 10.75
C LEU A 65 3.99 -8.37 11.11
N ARG A 66 4.20 -9.67 10.94
CA ARG A 66 5.53 -10.31 11.03
C ARG A 66 5.85 -10.95 9.68
N ASP A 67 7.15 -10.96 9.33
CA ASP A 67 7.69 -11.68 8.16
C ASP A 67 6.97 -11.37 6.83
N TRP A 68 6.66 -10.11 6.59
CA TRP A 68 5.93 -9.67 5.42
C TRP A 68 6.90 -9.16 4.32
N LYS A 69 6.46 -9.22 3.06
CA LYS A 69 7.19 -8.72 1.89
C LYS A 69 6.21 -8.04 0.93
N LEU A 70 6.63 -6.92 0.33
CA LEU A 70 5.91 -6.30 -0.78
C LEU A 70 6.49 -6.76 -2.11
N ASP A 71 5.69 -7.44 -2.93
CA ASP A 71 6.01 -7.74 -4.32
C ASP A 71 5.16 -6.86 -5.24
N ILE A 72 5.83 -6.08 -6.11
CA ILE A 72 5.19 -5.14 -7.02
C ILE A 72 5.19 -5.74 -8.42
N HIS A 73 4.01 -5.92 -8.98
CA HIS A 73 3.86 -6.53 -10.31
C HIS A 73 3.96 -5.49 -11.43
N HIS A 74 3.25 -4.37 -11.28
CA HIS A 74 3.20 -3.32 -12.29
C HIS A 74 3.14 -1.94 -11.64
N VAL A 75 3.92 -1.02 -12.21
CA VAL A 75 3.86 0.42 -11.90
C VAL A 75 3.30 1.12 -13.13
N VAL A 76 2.22 1.88 -12.94
CA VAL A 76 1.61 2.68 -14.00
C VAL A 76 1.75 4.16 -13.66
N HIS A 77 2.44 4.89 -14.53
CA HIS A 77 2.59 6.34 -14.45
C HIS A 77 1.53 7.02 -15.29
N ASP A 78 0.64 7.77 -14.66
CA ASP A 78 -0.20 8.75 -15.36
C ASP A 78 0.54 10.10 -15.34
N THR A 79 0.92 10.59 -16.51
CA THR A 79 1.62 11.87 -16.66
C THR A 79 0.65 13.02 -16.97
N ILE A 80 -0.63 12.72 -17.19
CA ILE A 80 -1.68 13.69 -17.50
C ILE A 80 -2.33 14.17 -16.19
N LEU A 81 -2.59 13.25 -15.27
CA LEU A 81 -2.96 13.52 -13.89
C LEU A 81 -1.80 13.07 -12.98
N PRO A 82 -1.32 13.86 -12.00
CA PRO A 82 -0.18 13.51 -11.17
C PRO A 82 -0.53 12.40 -10.15
N ILE A 83 -0.90 11.21 -10.64
CA ILE A 83 -1.32 10.05 -9.86
C ILE A 83 -0.46 8.87 -10.30
N ALA A 84 0.38 8.37 -9.40
CA ALA A 84 1.03 7.06 -9.57
C ALA A 84 0.10 5.97 -9.02
N ARG A 85 -0.15 4.91 -9.80
CA ARG A 85 -0.96 3.78 -9.37
C ARG A 85 -0.08 2.53 -9.18
N LEU A 86 -0.14 1.96 -7.98
CA LEU A 86 0.41 0.64 -7.68
C LEU A 86 -0.70 -0.40 -7.81
N GLN A 87 -0.54 -1.34 -8.73
CA GLN A 87 -1.45 -2.48 -8.86
C GLN A 87 -0.81 -3.72 -8.21
N SER A 88 -1.32 -4.10 -7.04
CA SER A 88 -1.13 -5.44 -6.50
C SER A 88 -2.24 -6.33 -7.05
N MET A 89 -1.89 -7.18 -8.03
CA MET A 89 -2.77 -8.26 -8.46
C MET A 89 -2.38 -9.53 -7.69
N ARG A 90 -3.31 -10.12 -6.95
CA ARG A 90 -3.28 -11.56 -6.70
C ARG A 90 -4.42 -12.21 -7.46
N PRO A 91 -4.13 -13.21 -8.30
CA PRO A 91 -5.06 -14.32 -8.44
C PRO A 91 -4.33 -15.65 -8.27
N LEU A 92 -4.75 -16.42 -7.26
CA LEU A 92 -5.36 -17.72 -7.47
C LEU A 92 -5.81 -18.25 -6.10
N GLN A 93 -7.08 -18.61 -6.04
CA GLN A 93 -7.67 -19.42 -4.99
C GLN A 93 -6.72 -20.57 -4.65
N GLN A 94 -6.24 -20.60 -3.41
CA GLN A 94 -5.74 -21.86 -2.88
C GLN A 94 -6.98 -22.68 -2.52
N THR A 95 -7.48 -23.44 -3.48
CA THR A 95 -8.37 -24.58 -3.23
C THR A 95 -7.64 -25.48 -2.23
N ARG A 96 -7.94 -25.33 -0.94
CA ARG A 96 -7.75 -26.41 0.02
C ARG A 96 -8.79 -27.47 -0.33
N SER A 97 -8.44 -28.44 -1.17
CA SER A 97 -9.13 -29.72 -1.14
C SER A 97 -8.79 -30.37 0.20
N LEU A 98 -9.64 -30.19 1.20
CA LEU A 98 -9.71 -31.15 2.29
C LEU A 98 -10.30 -32.43 1.69
N GLY A 99 -9.41 -33.27 1.13
CA GLY A 99 -9.71 -34.68 0.93
C GLY A 99 -9.81 -35.30 2.30
N ILE A 100 -11.04 -35.39 2.83
CA ILE A 100 -11.35 -36.31 3.91
C ILE A 100 -11.37 -37.69 3.25
N SER A 101 -10.31 -38.47 3.48
CA SER A 101 -10.39 -39.92 3.38
C SER A 101 -11.34 -40.41 4.46
N MET A 102 -12.44 -41.01 4.04
CA MET A 102 -13.15 -42.02 4.82
C MET A 102 -12.96 -43.34 4.09
N GLU A 103 -12.72 -44.38 4.90
CA GLU A 103 -12.50 -45.78 4.57
C GLU A 103 -13.49 -46.36 3.53
#